data_AF-A0A0S8B879-F1
#
_entry.id   AF-A0A0S8B879-F1
#
_cell.length_a   1.000
_cell.length_b   1.000
_cell.length_c   1.000
_cell.angle_alpha   90.00
_cell.angle_beta   90.00
_cell.angle_gamma   90.00
#
_symmetry.space_group_name_H-M   'P 1'
#
loop_
_entity.id
_entity.type
_entity.pdbx_description
1 polymer ?
#
loop_
_entity_poly.entity_id
_entity_poly.type
_entity_poly.pdbx_seq_one_letter_code
_entity_poly.pdbx_strand_id
1 'polypeptide(L)'
;MSRRLPHCLVFALACAVMGPAVAADPVWRGNFLVGKPGALFNPCRTGERLLLEDATPGRALEAAYRELARRPGRAIFAEFTGQRDGARIRATGFARAQAEGPGCREDLDEVRLRAYGFNPFVQLELRAASTFLRLRPSGTPREYAGAALRVEEGEARYEGASADSVLRLRVRAKPCREVLSSAIFSYEALLEVDGERYAICAYWGDLGPIPDLPR
;
A
#
# COMPACT_ATOMS: atom_id res chain seq x y z
N MET A 1 -9.78 34.61 70.35
CA MET A 1 -9.13 33.30 70.13
C MET A 1 -9.52 32.77 68.76
N SER A 2 -8.60 32.04 68.12
CA SER A 2 -8.78 31.19 66.93
C SER A 2 -8.44 31.80 65.56
N ARG A 3 -7.17 31.53 65.18
CA ARG A 3 -6.53 31.62 63.86
C ARG A 3 -7.15 30.61 62.89
N ARG A 4 -7.26 30.93 61.59
CA ARG A 4 -7.08 29.98 60.45
C ARG A 4 -6.63 30.70 59.17
N LEU A 5 -5.35 30.54 58.81
CA LEU A 5 -4.89 30.29 57.41
C LEU A 5 -5.18 28.79 57.12
N PRO A 6 -5.11 28.21 55.88
CA PRO A 6 -4.39 28.63 54.66
C PRO A 6 -5.13 28.31 53.32
N HIS A 7 -4.53 28.62 52.17
CA HIS A 7 -4.19 27.68 51.06
C HIS A 7 -3.90 28.46 49.76
N CYS A 8 -2.62 28.70 49.48
CA CYS A 8 -2.15 29.00 48.13
C CYS A 8 -2.28 27.73 47.28
N LEU A 9 -3.21 27.72 46.32
CA LEU A 9 -3.23 26.71 45.26
C LEU A 9 -2.33 27.21 44.12
N VAL A 10 -1.14 26.64 44.02
CA VAL A 10 -0.26 26.85 42.85
C VAL A 10 -0.69 25.87 41.77
N PHE A 11 -1.33 26.38 40.71
CA PHE A 11 -1.57 25.62 39.49
C PHE A 11 -0.27 25.55 38.68
N ALA A 12 0.38 24.39 38.67
CA ALA A 12 1.45 24.10 37.71
C ALA A 12 0.82 23.72 36.36
N LEU A 13 0.87 24.63 35.38
CA LEU A 13 0.60 24.28 33.98
C LEU A 13 1.74 23.40 33.46
N ALA A 14 1.46 22.12 33.23
CA ALA A 14 2.33 21.25 32.45
C ALA A 14 2.12 21.58 30.96
N CYS A 15 3.06 22.33 30.37
CA CYS A 15 3.16 22.44 28.91
C CYS A 15 3.61 21.08 28.34
N ALA A 16 2.69 20.34 27.71
CA ALA A 16 3.04 19.19 26.90
C ALA A 16 3.77 19.68 25.64
N VAL A 17 5.06 19.34 25.53
CA VAL A 17 5.86 19.58 24.32
C VAL A 17 5.42 18.56 23.27
N MET A 18 4.55 18.97 22.35
CA MET A 18 4.27 18.19 21.14
C MET A 18 5.47 18.31 20.21
N GLY A 19 6.28 17.25 20.11
CA GLY A 19 7.35 17.17 19.12
C GLY A 19 6.80 17.18 17.68
N PRO A 20 7.59 17.58 16.68
CA PRO A 20 7.15 17.59 15.29
C PRO A 20 6.82 16.16 14.82
N ALA A 21 5.66 15.99 14.18
CA ALA A 21 5.32 14.74 13.53
C ALA A 21 6.32 14.48 12.39
N VAL A 22 7.00 13.33 12.43
CA VAL A 22 7.89 12.90 11.34
C VAL A 22 7.00 12.68 10.11
N ALA A 23 7.24 13.43 9.04
CA ALA A 23 6.51 13.25 7.80
C ALA A 23 6.79 11.85 7.24
N ALA A 24 5.73 11.12 6.86
CA ALA A 24 5.88 9.83 6.20
C ALA A 24 6.62 9.98 4.87
N ASP A 25 7.45 8.99 4.53
CA ASP A 25 8.14 8.97 3.24
C ASP A 25 7.13 8.98 2.08
N PRO A 26 7.32 9.83 1.05
CA PRO A 26 6.41 9.89 -0.08
C PRO A 26 6.45 8.58 -0.89
N VAL A 27 5.32 8.25 -1.52
CA VAL A 27 5.21 7.12 -2.45
C VAL A 27 5.73 7.54 -3.82
N TRP A 28 6.55 6.69 -4.41
CA TRP A 28 7.12 6.83 -5.74
C TRP A 28 6.62 5.72 -6.64
N ARG A 29 6.22 6.08 -7.87
CA ARG A 29 5.78 5.15 -8.92
C ARG A 29 6.54 5.45 -10.19
N GLY A 30 7.02 4.41 -10.87
CA GLY A 30 7.85 4.61 -12.04
C GLY A 30 8.41 3.33 -12.62
N ASN A 31 9.20 3.51 -13.69
CA ASN A 31 9.94 2.43 -14.30
C ASN A 31 11.27 2.26 -13.56
N PHE A 32 11.55 1.05 -13.11
CA PHE A 32 12.75 0.65 -12.42
C PHE A 32 13.59 -0.29 -13.28
N LEU A 33 14.89 -0.03 -13.38
CA LEU A 33 15.82 -0.92 -14.05
C LEU A 33 17.18 -0.98 -13.36
N VAL A 34 17.82 -2.14 -13.41
CA VAL A 34 19.19 -2.34 -12.94
C VAL A 34 20.06 -2.70 -14.15
N GLY A 35 21.15 -1.97 -14.34
CA GLY A 35 22.13 -2.17 -15.41
C GLY A 35 23.54 -1.78 -15.01
N LYS A 36 24.44 -1.63 -15.99
CA LYS A 36 25.84 -1.23 -15.77
C LYS A 36 26.03 0.05 -14.93
N PRO A 37 25.26 1.15 -15.12
CA PRO A 37 25.42 2.35 -14.30
C PRO A 37 24.80 2.22 -12.90
N GLY A 38 24.27 1.05 -12.54
CA GLY A 38 23.55 0.80 -11.30
C GLY A 38 22.03 0.78 -11.47
N ALA A 39 21.34 0.97 -10.36
CA ALA A 39 19.89 1.04 -10.27
C ALA A 39 19.39 2.42 -10.69
N LEU A 40 18.39 2.45 -11.56
CA LEU A 40 17.82 3.66 -12.14
C LEU A 40 16.30 3.64 -12.03
N PHE A 41 15.73 4.81 -11.80
CA PHE A 41 14.30 4.98 -11.66
C PHE A 41 13.81 6.18 -12.49
N ASN A 42 12.74 5.97 -13.25
CA ASN A 42 12.07 7.00 -14.03
C ASN A 42 10.66 7.20 -13.46
N PRO A 43 10.43 8.25 -12.64
CA PRO A 43 9.11 8.50 -12.07
C PRO A 43 8.05 8.71 -13.17
N CYS A 44 6.87 8.15 -12.97
CA CYS A 44 5.77 8.25 -13.93
C CYS A 44 5.47 9.72 -14.27
N ARG A 45 5.26 10.01 -15.56
CA ARG A 45 4.84 11.34 -16.07
C ARG A 45 5.83 12.50 -15.85
N THR A 46 7.08 12.23 -15.46
CA THR A 46 8.10 13.29 -15.23
C THR A 46 9.14 13.43 -16.35
N GLY A 47 9.44 12.33 -17.05
CA GLY A 47 10.57 12.27 -17.99
C GLY A 47 11.95 12.26 -17.32
N GLU A 48 12.02 12.36 -15.99
CA GLU A 48 13.27 12.34 -15.24
C GLU A 48 13.90 10.95 -15.20
N ARG A 49 15.21 10.92 -14.95
CA ARG A 49 15.98 9.70 -14.68
C ARG A 49 16.83 9.90 -13.44
N LEU A 50 16.51 9.14 -12.40
CA LEU A 50 17.13 9.23 -11.08
C LEU A 50 18.00 8.00 -10.81
N LEU A 51 19.10 8.20 -10.08
CA LEU A 51 19.86 7.11 -9.47
C LEU A 51 19.05 6.57 -8.28
N LEU A 52 18.84 5.26 -8.21
CA LEU A 52 18.11 4.64 -7.11
C LEU A 52 19.08 3.90 -6.18
N GLU A 53 19.01 4.22 -4.90
CA GLU A 53 19.59 3.41 -3.82
C GLU A 53 18.48 2.55 -3.22
N ASP A 54 18.62 1.21 -3.31
CA ASP A 54 17.71 0.28 -2.65
C ASP A 54 18.13 0.06 -1.19
N ALA A 55 17.53 0.85 -0.30
CA ALA A 55 17.64 0.73 1.15
C ALA A 55 16.41 0.04 1.78
N THR A 56 15.61 -0.66 0.97
CA THR A 56 14.48 -1.44 1.48
C THR A 56 15.00 -2.65 2.28
N PRO A 57 14.24 -3.16 3.27
CA PRO A 57 14.64 -4.35 4.04
C PRO A 57 14.99 -5.51 3.11
N GLY A 58 16.19 -6.08 3.28
CA GLY A 58 16.68 -7.19 2.45
C GLY A 58 16.89 -6.85 0.97
N ARG A 59 16.91 -5.56 0.59
CA ARG A 59 16.99 -5.11 -0.82
C ARG A 59 15.86 -5.70 -1.67
N ALA A 60 14.64 -5.63 -1.12
CA ALA A 60 13.43 -6.22 -1.70
C ALA A 60 13.13 -5.69 -3.10
N LEU A 61 13.43 -4.42 -3.39
CA LEU A 61 13.20 -3.83 -4.71
C LEU A 61 14.11 -4.43 -5.78
N GLU A 62 15.41 -4.55 -5.50
CA GLU A 62 16.35 -5.22 -6.41
C GLU A 62 16.09 -6.72 -6.51
N ALA A 63 15.67 -7.37 -5.42
CA ALA A 63 15.27 -8.77 -5.45
C ALA A 63 14.08 -8.99 -6.38
N ALA A 64 13.05 -8.15 -6.28
CA ALA A 64 11.90 -8.17 -7.20
C ALA A 64 12.34 -7.94 -8.65
N TYR A 65 13.28 -7.02 -8.90
CA TYR A 65 13.77 -6.78 -10.26
C TYR A 65 14.49 -7.98 -10.88
N ARG A 66 15.42 -8.62 -10.13
CA ARG A 66 16.16 -9.78 -10.63
C ARG A 66 15.23 -10.89 -11.09
N GLU A 67 14.11 -11.03 -10.40
CA GLU A 67 13.12 -12.04 -10.69
C GLU A 67 12.19 -11.68 -11.85
N LEU A 68 11.66 -10.44 -11.84
CA LEU A 68 10.61 -10.01 -12.76
C LEU A 68 11.14 -9.57 -14.13
N ALA A 69 12.34 -8.97 -14.19
CA ALA A 69 12.87 -8.44 -15.44
C ALA A 69 13.16 -9.55 -16.46
N ARG A 70 13.44 -10.78 -16.00
CA ARG A 70 13.81 -12.00 -16.76
C ARG A 70 15.05 -11.86 -17.67
N ARG A 71 15.43 -10.64 -18.06
CA ARG A 71 16.61 -10.28 -18.85
C ARG A 71 17.17 -8.95 -18.33
N PRO A 72 18.51 -8.80 -18.27
CA PRO A 72 19.13 -7.53 -17.87
C PRO A 72 18.68 -6.36 -18.75
N GLY A 73 18.48 -5.19 -18.14
CA GLY A 73 18.18 -3.94 -18.84
C GLY A 73 16.72 -3.73 -19.24
N ARG A 74 15.83 -4.72 -19.05
CA ARG A 74 14.39 -4.52 -19.21
C ARG A 74 13.84 -3.79 -17.98
N ALA A 75 13.24 -2.63 -18.18
CA ALA A 75 12.54 -1.94 -17.10
C ALA A 75 11.27 -2.70 -16.67
N ILE A 76 10.97 -2.63 -15.38
CA ILE A 76 9.71 -3.07 -14.79
C ILE A 76 9.03 -1.87 -14.12
N PHE A 77 7.72 -1.96 -13.88
CA PHE A 77 7.06 -1.00 -13.02
C PHE A 77 7.41 -1.30 -11.55
N ALA A 78 7.64 -0.25 -10.77
CA ALA A 78 7.85 -0.36 -9.32
C ALA A 78 7.15 0.78 -8.57
N GLU A 79 6.73 0.45 -7.35
CA GLU A 79 6.16 1.36 -6.37
C GLU A 79 6.83 1.12 -5.02
N PHE A 80 7.25 2.20 -4.37
CA PHE A 80 7.96 2.18 -3.10
C PHE A 80 7.83 3.52 -2.36
N THR A 81 8.07 3.54 -1.06
CA THR A 81 8.27 4.77 -0.29
C THR A 81 9.76 5.12 -0.23
N GLY A 82 10.08 6.41 -0.22
CA GLY A 82 11.48 6.83 -0.11
C GLY A 82 11.68 8.33 -0.21
N GLN A 83 12.93 8.75 -0.03
CA GLN A 83 13.32 10.15 -0.01
C GLN A 83 14.21 10.50 -1.20
N ARG A 84 14.01 11.69 -1.77
CA ARG A 84 14.82 12.22 -2.87
C ARG A 84 15.87 13.19 -2.34
N ASP A 85 17.09 13.06 -2.87
CA ASP A 85 18.19 13.99 -2.68
C ASP A 85 18.82 14.31 -4.05
N GLY A 86 18.49 15.47 -4.60
CA GLY A 86 18.92 15.90 -5.93
C GLY A 86 18.53 14.90 -7.03
N ALA A 87 19.53 14.29 -7.67
CA ALA A 87 19.37 13.29 -8.73
C ALA A 87 19.30 11.84 -8.21
N ARG A 88 19.30 11.64 -6.88
CA ARG A 88 19.23 10.34 -6.23
C ARG A 88 17.90 10.18 -5.50
N ILE A 89 17.41 8.96 -5.48
CA ILE A 89 16.30 8.54 -4.63
C ILE A 89 16.72 7.34 -3.79
N ARG A 90 16.42 7.40 -2.50
CA ARG A 90 16.65 6.30 -1.55
C ARG A 90 15.31 5.64 -1.23
N ALA A 91 15.12 4.42 -1.73
CA ALA A 91 13.94 3.62 -1.46
C ALA A 91 14.05 2.98 -0.08
N THR A 92 13.10 3.23 0.80
CA THR A 92 13.09 2.77 2.20
C THR A 92 12.03 1.72 2.47
N GLY A 93 10.93 1.73 1.71
CA GLY A 93 9.86 0.73 1.81
C GLY A 93 9.44 0.20 0.44
N PHE A 94 9.44 -1.11 0.27
CA PHE A 94 8.86 -1.75 -0.92
C PHE A 94 7.33 -1.75 -0.81
N ALA A 95 6.62 -1.51 -1.93
CA ALA A 95 5.17 -1.65 -2.04
C ALA A 95 4.79 -2.71 -3.08
N ARG A 96 5.19 -2.54 -4.35
CA ARG A 96 4.98 -3.53 -5.41
C ARG A 96 5.93 -3.38 -6.59
N ALA A 97 6.08 -4.45 -7.36
CA ALA A 97 6.76 -4.44 -8.65
C ALA A 97 6.04 -5.36 -9.65
N GLN A 98 6.03 -4.98 -10.93
CA GLN A 98 5.29 -5.68 -11.98
C GLN A 98 6.05 -5.63 -13.31
N ALA A 99 6.25 -6.78 -13.96
CA ALA A 99 6.86 -6.83 -15.29
C ALA A 99 5.88 -6.49 -16.43
N GLU A 100 4.57 -6.66 -16.16
CA GLU A 100 3.46 -6.48 -17.08
C GLU A 100 2.27 -5.85 -16.35
N GLY A 101 1.39 -5.15 -17.09
CA GLY A 101 0.22 -4.48 -16.52
C GLY A 101 0.08 -3.01 -16.91
N PRO A 102 -0.79 -2.24 -16.23
CA PRO A 102 -1.01 -0.84 -16.54
C PRO A 102 0.19 0.05 -16.17
N GLY A 103 0.92 -0.28 -15.09
CA GLY A 103 2.08 0.47 -14.62
C GLY A 103 1.78 1.97 -14.46
N CYS A 104 2.58 2.83 -15.10
CA CYS A 104 2.37 4.28 -15.06
C CYS A 104 1.06 4.79 -15.69
N ARG A 105 0.27 3.93 -16.34
CA ARG A 105 -1.07 4.28 -16.86
C ARG A 105 -2.18 4.01 -15.85
N GLU A 106 -1.85 3.45 -14.69
CA GLU A 106 -2.82 3.16 -13.66
C GLU A 106 -3.30 4.43 -12.96
N ASP A 107 -4.62 4.54 -12.79
CA ASP A 107 -5.27 5.58 -11.99
C ASP A 107 -5.68 5.00 -10.62
N LEU A 108 -5.24 5.68 -9.56
CA LEU A 108 -5.40 5.31 -8.16
C LEU A 108 -5.95 6.46 -7.30
N ASP A 109 -6.30 7.61 -7.91
CA ASP A 109 -6.67 8.84 -7.19
C ASP A 109 -7.89 8.61 -6.28
N GLU A 110 -8.85 7.81 -6.73
CA GLU A 110 -10.07 7.46 -5.98
C GLU A 110 -9.99 6.07 -5.31
N VAL A 111 -8.82 5.43 -5.33
CA VAL A 111 -8.64 4.06 -4.87
C VAL A 111 -7.96 4.07 -3.51
N ARG A 112 -8.60 3.47 -2.51
CA ARG A 112 -8.02 3.21 -1.20
C ARG A 112 -7.11 2.00 -1.24
N LEU A 113 -7.62 0.91 -1.82
CA LEU A 113 -6.93 -0.37 -1.93
C LEU A 113 -7.42 -1.07 -3.19
N ARG A 114 -6.50 -1.71 -3.91
CA ARG A 114 -6.82 -2.65 -4.98
C ARG A 114 -6.24 -4.02 -4.64
N ALA A 115 -6.98 -5.06 -4.92
CA ALA A 115 -6.55 -6.43 -4.69
C ALA A 115 -6.99 -7.36 -5.81
N TYR A 116 -6.20 -8.39 -6.08
CA TYR A 116 -6.46 -9.30 -7.19
C TYR A 116 -5.94 -10.72 -6.97
N GLY A 117 -6.66 -11.68 -7.52
CA GLY A 117 -6.29 -13.10 -7.58
C GLY A 117 -6.69 -13.67 -8.94
N PHE A 118 -6.03 -14.75 -9.37
CA PHE A 118 -6.25 -15.30 -10.71
C PHE A 118 -6.85 -16.71 -10.75
N ASN A 119 -6.83 -17.46 -9.64
CA ASN A 119 -7.48 -18.76 -9.59
C ASN A 119 -8.22 -18.98 -8.26
N PRO A 120 -9.52 -18.64 -8.20
CA PRO A 120 -10.32 -18.03 -9.27
C PRO A 120 -9.96 -16.56 -9.50
N PHE A 121 -10.41 -16.00 -10.62
CA PHE A 121 -10.14 -14.60 -10.91
C PHE A 121 -11.02 -13.69 -10.05
N VAL A 122 -10.36 -12.86 -9.25
CA VAL A 122 -10.93 -11.91 -8.32
C VAL A 122 -10.28 -10.56 -8.59
N GLN A 123 -11.11 -9.52 -8.69
CA GLN A 123 -10.66 -8.13 -8.68
C GLN A 123 -11.51 -7.37 -7.68
N LEU A 124 -10.84 -6.72 -6.73
CA LEU A 124 -11.45 -5.89 -5.70
C LEU A 124 -10.85 -4.50 -5.75
N GLU A 125 -11.72 -3.50 -5.62
CA GLU A 125 -11.33 -2.10 -5.49
C GLU A 125 -12.15 -1.44 -4.39
N LEU A 126 -11.47 -0.99 -3.35
CA LEU A 126 -12.05 -0.21 -2.26
C LEU A 126 -11.87 1.28 -2.60
N ARG A 127 -12.96 2.03 -2.61
CA ARG A 127 -13.02 3.50 -2.76
C ARG A 127 -13.54 4.16 -1.48
N ALA A 128 -13.67 5.48 -1.48
CA ALA A 128 -14.11 6.26 -0.31
C ALA A 128 -15.46 5.81 0.28
N ALA A 129 -16.46 5.57 -0.58
CA ALA A 129 -17.84 5.30 -0.16
C ALA A 129 -18.33 3.89 -0.51
N SER A 130 -17.62 3.17 -1.37
CA SER A 130 -18.03 1.86 -1.84
C SER A 130 -16.86 0.94 -2.15
N THR A 131 -17.14 -0.35 -2.17
CA THR A 131 -16.25 -1.38 -2.71
C THR A 131 -16.86 -1.99 -3.96
N PHE A 132 -16.05 -2.08 -5.01
CA PHE A 132 -16.39 -2.82 -6.21
C PHE A 132 -15.69 -4.18 -6.17
N LEU A 133 -16.48 -5.26 -6.27
CA LEU A 133 -15.98 -6.62 -6.38
C LEU A 133 -16.39 -7.23 -7.72
N ARG A 134 -15.42 -7.84 -8.41
CA ARG A 134 -15.66 -8.63 -9.61
C ARG A 134 -15.06 -10.02 -9.42
N LEU A 135 -15.93 -11.03 -9.42
CA LEU A 135 -15.55 -12.44 -9.43
C LEU A 135 -15.83 -13.01 -10.83
N ARG A 136 -14.87 -13.71 -11.43
CA ARG A 136 -15.02 -14.41 -12.72
C ARG A 136 -14.95 -15.93 -12.48
N PRO A 137 -15.61 -16.76 -13.31
CA PRO A 137 -16.08 -16.48 -14.68
C PRO A 137 -17.46 -15.81 -14.86
N SER A 138 -18.30 -15.68 -13.82
CA SER A 138 -19.74 -15.36 -13.98
C SER A 138 -20.25 -14.02 -13.41
N GLY A 139 -19.44 -13.23 -12.69
CA GLY A 139 -19.98 -12.07 -11.96
C GLY A 139 -20.00 -10.75 -12.74
N THR A 140 -21.18 -10.15 -12.88
CA THR A 140 -21.32 -8.68 -12.97
C THR A 140 -20.63 -8.06 -11.76
N PRO A 141 -19.91 -6.92 -11.91
CA PRO A 141 -19.37 -6.21 -10.76
C PRO A 141 -20.46 -5.97 -9.72
N ARG A 142 -20.24 -6.44 -8.49
CA ARG A 142 -21.10 -6.18 -7.34
C ARG A 142 -20.53 -5.00 -6.58
N GLU A 143 -21.39 -4.05 -6.25
CA GLU A 143 -21.05 -2.91 -5.40
C GLU A 143 -21.53 -3.18 -3.97
N TYR A 144 -20.63 -2.94 -3.01
CA TYR A 144 -20.88 -3.08 -1.59
C TYR A 144 -20.76 -1.70 -0.95
N ALA A 145 -21.83 -1.26 -0.28
CA ALA A 145 -21.79 -0.08 0.57
C ALA A 145 -20.81 -0.34 1.72
N GLY A 146 -19.87 0.58 1.90
CA GLY A 146 -18.72 0.35 2.76
C GLY A 146 -18.84 0.86 4.18
N ALA A 147 -18.23 0.12 5.11
CA ALA A 147 -17.79 0.67 6.38
C ALA A 147 -16.42 1.34 6.24
N ALA A 148 -15.97 2.04 7.30
CA ALA A 148 -14.61 2.54 7.36
C ALA A 148 -13.60 1.38 7.46
N LEU A 149 -12.46 1.51 6.76
CA LEU A 149 -11.30 0.64 6.97
C LEU A 149 -10.75 0.84 8.40
N ARG A 150 -10.58 -0.25 9.14
CA ARG A 150 -10.04 -0.25 10.51
C ARG A 150 -8.72 -0.98 10.56
N VAL A 151 -7.84 -0.61 11.49
CA VAL A 151 -6.62 -1.37 11.79
C VAL A 151 -6.82 -2.03 13.14
N GLU A 152 -6.80 -3.36 13.15
CA GLU A 152 -7.05 -4.18 14.33
C GLU A 152 -6.09 -5.37 14.30
N GLU A 153 -5.44 -5.66 15.42
CA GLU A 153 -4.56 -6.85 15.58
C GLU A 153 -3.45 -6.96 14.51
N GLY A 154 -2.95 -5.82 14.02
CA GLY A 154 -1.91 -5.78 12.98
C GLY A 154 -2.42 -6.06 11.56
N GLU A 155 -3.73 -6.01 11.34
CA GLU A 155 -4.37 -6.16 10.03
C GLU A 155 -5.21 -4.94 9.70
N ALA A 156 -5.31 -4.60 8.41
CA ALA A 156 -6.37 -3.71 7.96
C ALA A 156 -7.63 -4.55 7.66
N ARG A 157 -8.76 -4.17 8.24
CA ARG A 157 -10.04 -4.85 8.14
C ARG A 157 -11.09 -3.94 7.51
N TYR A 158 -11.89 -4.52 6.64
CA TYR A 158 -13.02 -3.86 6.01
C TYR A 158 -14.21 -4.82 5.92
N GLU A 159 -15.41 -4.29 6.15
CA GLU A 159 -16.66 -4.98 5.88
C GLU A 159 -17.52 -4.09 4.97
N GLY A 160 -18.15 -4.71 3.98
CA GLY A 160 -19.10 -4.05 3.09
C GLY A 160 -20.33 -4.92 2.90
N ALA A 161 -21.48 -4.30 2.66
CA ALA A 161 -22.75 -5.00 2.46
C ALA A 161 -23.44 -4.55 1.18
N SER A 162 -24.16 -5.47 0.56
CA SER A 162 -25.13 -5.21 -0.50
C SER A 162 -26.49 -5.79 -0.07
N ALA A 163 -27.50 -5.77 -0.94
CA ALA A 163 -28.86 -6.19 -0.58
C ALA A 163 -28.94 -7.64 -0.02
N ASP A 164 -28.10 -8.54 -0.51
CA ASP A 164 -28.15 -9.98 -0.24
C ASP A 164 -26.78 -10.61 0.04
N SER A 165 -25.72 -9.80 0.16
CA SER A 165 -24.34 -10.29 0.28
C SER A 165 -23.48 -9.41 1.19
N VAL A 166 -22.58 -10.05 1.95
CA VAL A 166 -21.61 -9.39 2.82
C VAL A 166 -20.20 -9.76 2.39
N LEU A 167 -19.34 -8.74 2.30
CA LEU A 167 -17.93 -8.84 1.98
C LEU A 167 -17.10 -8.51 3.21
N ARG A 168 -16.12 -9.35 3.53
CA ARG A 168 -15.09 -9.07 4.54
C ARG A 168 -13.71 -9.16 3.92
N LEU A 169 -12.88 -8.17 4.20
CA LEU A 169 -11.51 -8.10 3.71
C LEU A 169 -10.57 -7.93 4.89
N ARG A 170 -9.53 -8.78 4.93
CA ARG A 170 -8.40 -8.64 5.86
C ARG A 170 -7.12 -8.50 5.06
N VAL A 171 -6.30 -7.51 5.37
CA VAL A 171 -5.04 -7.22 4.69
C VAL A 171 -3.90 -7.26 5.69
N ARG A 172 -2.82 -7.98 5.36
CA ARG A 172 -1.60 -8.11 6.16
C ARG A 172 -0.40 -7.63 5.36
N ALA A 173 0.58 -7.03 6.02
CA ALA A 173 1.88 -6.75 5.40
C ALA A 173 2.72 -8.02 5.29
N LYS A 174 2.34 -8.85 4.33
CA LYS A 174 3.01 -10.11 4.00
C LYS A 174 3.27 -10.13 2.48
N PRO A 175 4.50 -10.43 2.03
CA PRO A 175 4.80 -10.53 0.61
C PRO A 175 3.85 -11.50 -0.10
N CYS A 176 3.24 -11.03 -1.19
CA CYS A 176 2.32 -11.80 -2.01
C CYS A 176 2.79 -11.78 -3.45
N ARG A 177 2.76 -12.94 -4.11
CA ARG A 177 3.16 -13.11 -5.50
C ARG A 177 1.95 -13.50 -6.32
N GLU A 178 1.81 -12.86 -7.46
CA GLU A 178 0.86 -13.29 -8.48
C GLU A 178 1.63 -13.65 -9.75
N VAL A 179 1.56 -14.93 -10.11
CA VAL A 179 2.42 -15.56 -11.13
C VAL A 179 2.01 -15.14 -12.54
N LEU A 180 0.71 -14.97 -12.80
CA LEU A 180 0.20 -14.71 -14.14
C LEU A 180 0.50 -13.28 -14.62
N SER A 181 0.40 -12.30 -13.73
CA SER A 181 0.75 -10.89 -13.97
C SER A 181 2.24 -10.60 -13.80
N SER A 182 3.05 -11.61 -13.45
CA SER A 182 4.48 -11.44 -13.13
C SER A 182 4.68 -10.24 -12.19
N ALA A 183 4.05 -10.33 -11.01
CA ALA A 183 3.99 -9.24 -10.06
C ALA A 183 4.22 -9.69 -8.61
N ILE A 184 4.82 -8.80 -7.83
CA ILE A 184 5.13 -8.99 -6.40
C ILE A 184 4.56 -7.80 -5.63
N PHE A 185 3.88 -8.09 -4.52
CA PHE A 185 3.20 -7.16 -3.63
C PHE A 185 3.74 -7.28 -2.22
N SER A 186 3.64 -6.20 -1.45
CA SER A 186 3.97 -6.20 -0.02
C SER A 186 2.81 -6.64 0.86
N TYR A 187 1.62 -6.83 0.29
CA TYR A 187 0.42 -7.19 1.03
C TYR A 187 -0.28 -8.41 0.44
N GLU A 188 -0.66 -9.31 1.34
CA GLU A 188 -1.62 -10.39 1.11
C GLU A 188 -2.95 -9.94 1.70
N ALA A 189 -4.04 -10.29 1.02
CA ALA A 189 -5.38 -10.09 1.53
C ALA A 189 -6.19 -11.39 1.48
N LEU A 190 -7.04 -11.55 2.47
CA LEU A 190 -8.04 -12.60 2.54
C LEU A 190 -9.41 -11.96 2.39
N LEU A 191 -10.01 -12.19 1.22
CA LEU A 191 -11.38 -11.80 0.91
C LEU A 191 -12.31 -12.94 1.30
N GLU A 192 -13.36 -12.64 2.04
CA GLU A 192 -14.49 -13.53 2.31
C GLU A 192 -15.77 -12.89 1.76
N VAL A 193 -16.53 -13.62 0.97
CA VAL A 193 -17.83 -13.18 0.45
C VAL A 193 -18.77 -14.37 0.39
N ASP A 194 -19.94 -14.22 1.02
CA ASP A 194 -20.99 -15.26 1.05
C ASP A 194 -20.49 -16.64 1.56
N GLY A 195 -19.48 -16.63 2.46
CA GLY A 195 -18.86 -17.83 3.03
C GLY A 195 -17.69 -18.41 2.23
N GLU A 196 -17.45 -17.92 1.01
CA GLU A 196 -16.29 -18.30 0.20
C GLU A 196 -15.08 -17.43 0.51
N ARG A 197 -13.87 -18.02 0.41
CA ARG A 197 -12.62 -17.35 0.78
C ARG A 197 -11.61 -17.34 -0.36
N TYR A 198 -10.97 -16.19 -0.55
CA TYR A 198 -10.01 -15.94 -1.61
C TYR A 198 -8.75 -15.29 -1.04
N ALA A 199 -7.60 -15.98 -1.20
CA ALA A 199 -6.29 -15.39 -0.95
C ALA A 199 -5.86 -14.60 -2.20
N ILE A 200 -5.65 -13.30 -2.06
CA ILE A 200 -5.37 -12.37 -3.15
C ILE A 200 -4.20 -11.45 -2.77
N CYS A 201 -3.52 -10.88 -3.76
CA CYS A 201 -2.48 -9.88 -3.51
C CYS A 201 -3.07 -8.48 -3.52
N ALA A 202 -2.54 -7.57 -2.70
CA ALA A 202 -3.10 -6.24 -2.52
C ALA A 202 -2.04 -5.13 -2.52
N TYR A 203 -2.48 -3.91 -2.81
CA TYR A 203 -1.70 -2.68 -2.67
C TYR A 203 -2.62 -1.50 -2.42
N TRP A 204 -2.07 -0.50 -1.74
CA TRP A 204 -2.77 0.73 -1.41
C TRP A 204 -2.76 1.69 -2.60
N GLY A 205 -3.89 2.38 -2.82
CA GLY A 205 -3.98 3.46 -3.80
C GLY A 205 -3.65 4.82 -3.17
N ASP A 206 -4.07 5.90 -3.83
CA ASP A 206 -3.74 7.27 -3.42
C ASP A 206 -4.77 7.89 -2.47
N LEU A 207 -5.90 7.21 -2.27
CA LEU A 207 -6.93 7.68 -1.37
C LEU A 207 -6.53 7.41 0.09
N GLY A 208 -6.02 8.44 0.76
CA GLY A 208 -5.73 8.46 2.20
C GLY A 208 -4.40 7.78 2.59
N PRO A 209 -4.02 7.80 3.88
CA PRO A 209 -2.72 7.32 4.34
C PRO A 209 -2.59 5.79 4.28
N ILE A 210 -1.45 5.26 3.87
CA ILE A 210 -1.18 3.82 3.95
C ILE A 210 -1.21 3.38 5.43
N PRO A 211 -2.00 2.36 5.81
CA PRO A 211 -1.99 1.86 7.18
C PRO A 211 -0.62 1.33 7.60
N ASP A 212 -0.19 1.67 8.81
CA ASP A 212 1.01 1.11 9.42
C ASP A 212 0.70 -0.31 9.92
N LEU A 213 1.08 -1.31 9.12
CA LEU A 213 0.89 -2.72 9.42
C LEU A 213 2.25 -3.36 9.74
N PRO A 214 2.34 -4.21 10.78
CA PRO A 214 3.58 -4.89 11.13
C PRO A 214 4.04 -5.81 9.98
N ARG A 215 5.33 -5.69 9.61
CA ARG A 215 5.98 -6.46 8.53
C ARG A 215 6.77 -7.65 9.08
#